data_AF-A0A353RM11-F1
#
_entry.id   AF-A0A353RM11-F1
#
_cell.length_a   1.000
_cell.length_b   1.000
_cell.length_c   1.000
_cell.angle_alpha   90.00
_cell.angle_beta   90.00
_cell.angle_gamma   90.00
#
_symmetry.space_group_name_H-M   'P 1'
#
loop_
_entity.id
_entity.type
_entity.pdbx_description
1 polymer ?
#
loop_
_entity_poly.entity_id
_entity_poly.type
_entity_poly.pdbx_seq_one_letter_code
_entity_poly.pdbx_strand_id
1 'polypeptide(L)'
;DFLLRNGVRIIIGHHPHVVQPVVVEKGEDGIHNVVYYSLGNFVSNQQRRHTDGGMLAEIVISRKEADSPVVIESCDYSLVWVQKLRRHGKVDFRLIPSQEEDRPSMNEEDKQKMNNFVLDVERIVQQGL
;
A
#
# COMPACT_ATOMS: atom_id res chain seq x y z
N ASP A 1 17.91 7.81 3.54
CA ASP A 1 18.97 8.46 4.36
C ASP A 1 18.84 9.97 4.51
N PHE A 2 18.90 10.78 3.45
CA PHE A 2 18.91 12.24 3.59
C PHE A 2 17.71 12.77 4.40
N LEU A 3 16.48 12.40 4.05
CA LEU A 3 15.27 12.87 4.72
C LEU A 3 15.21 12.42 6.20
N LEU A 4 15.55 11.17 6.48
CA LEU A 4 15.61 10.61 7.84
C LEU A 4 16.60 11.40 8.72
N ARG A 5 17.80 11.67 8.21
CA ARG A 5 18.81 12.48 8.92
C ARG A 5 18.39 13.94 9.15
N ASN A 6 17.42 14.44 8.39
CA ASN A 6 16.84 15.77 8.56
C ASN A 6 15.53 15.75 9.38
N GLY A 7 15.23 14.65 10.08
CA GLY A 7 14.10 14.56 11.01
C GLY A 7 12.76 14.21 10.37
N VAL A 8 12.72 13.85 9.08
CA VAL A 8 11.50 13.32 8.46
C VAL A 8 11.30 11.89 8.95
N ARG A 9 10.13 11.62 9.55
CA ARG A 9 9.81 10.31 10.14
C ARG A 9 8.80 9.50 9.34
N ILE A 10 8.02 10.14 8.47
CA ILE A 10 7.05 9.46 7.59
C ILE A 10 7.39 9.86 6.16
N ILE A 11 7.71 8.87 5.33
CA ILE A 11 8.04 9.07 3.92
C ILE A 11 7.11 8.18 3.09
N ILE A 12 6.37 8.80 2.17
CA ILE A 12 5.46 8.10 1.24
C ILE A 12 5.88 8.46 -0.18
N GLY A 13 6.45 7.49 -0.88
CA GLY A 13 6.80 7.57 -2.29
C GLY A 13 5.66 7.08 -3.20
N HIS A 14 5.73 7.47 -4.47
CA HIS A 14 4.66 7.21 -5.45
C HIS A 14 5.13 6.47 -6.72
N HIS A 15 6.41 6.58 -7.08
CA HIS A 15 6.94 5.94 -8.29
C HIS A 15 8.08 4.98 -7.90
N PRO A 16 8.14 3.77 -8.47
CA PRO A 16 7.46 3.25 -9.68
C PRO A 16 5.97 2.89 -9.50
N HIS A 17 5.23 2.69 -10.61
CA HIS A 17 3.81 2.28 -10.64
C HIS A 17 3.54 0.84 -10.15
N VAL A 18 4.42 0.31 -9.29
CA VAL A 18 4.32 -1.00 -8.64
C VAL A 18 4.56 -0.78 -7.16
N VAL A 19 3.99 -1.65 -6.33
CA VAL A 19 4.29 -1.64 -4.89
C VAL A 19 5.77 -1.91 -4.69
N GLN A 20 6.38 -1.18 -3.77
CA GLN A 20 7.76 -1.35 -3.35
C GLN A 20 7.81 -1.65 -1.85
N PRO A 21 8.98 -2.07 -1.33
CA PRO A 21 9.12 -2.39 0.08
C PRO A 21 8.65 -1.27 1.01
N VAL A 22 8.20 -1.69 2.20
CA VAL A 22 7.92 -0.79 3.33
C VAL A 22 9.00 -1.05 4.36
N VAL A 23 9.71 0.00 4.78
CA VAL A 23 10.75 -0.10 5.80
C VAL A 23 10.27 0.62 7.05
N VAL A 24 10.32 -0.07 8.19
CA VAL A 24 9.92 0.49 9.49
C VAL A 24 11.09 0.38 10.45
N GLU A 25 11.58 1.52 10.92
CA GLU A 25 12.58 1.56 11.99
C GLU A 25 11.87 1.68 13.33
N LYS A 26 12.07 0.71 14.22
CA LYS A 26 11.49 0.66 15.57
C LYS A 26 12.59 0.60 16.63
N GLY A 27 12.46 1.42 17.66
CA GLY A 27 13.25 1.35 18.89
C GLY A 27 12.45 0.78 20.06
N GLU A 28 13.05 0.75 21.25
CA GLU A 28 12.37 0.34 22.48
C GLU A 28 11.18 1.26 22.85
N ASP A 29 11.24 2.51 22.39
CA ASP A 29 10.27 3.59 22.62
C ASP A 29 9.20 3.72 21.51
N GLY A 30 9.22 2.83 20.50
CA GLY A 30 8.19 2.75 19.46
C GLY A 30 8.71 2.96 18.04
N ILE A 31 7.84 3.40 17.12
CA ILE A 31 8.17 3.58 15.71
C ILE A 31 8.95 4.90 15.53
N HIS A 32 10.21 4.80 15.14
CA HIS A 32 11.07 5.94 14.86
C HIS A 32 10.75 6.55 13.51
N ASN A 33 10.68 5.72 12.47
CA ASN A 33 10.29 6.16 11.14
C ASN A 33 9.67 5.03 10.31
N VAL A 34 8.90 5.42 9.30
CA VAL A 34 8.31 4.53 8.31
C VAL A 34 8.50 5.11 6.91
N VAL A 35 8.90 4.24 5.97
CA VAL A 35 9.13 4.56 4.57
C VAL A 35 8.33 3.59 3.70
N TYR A 36 7.32 4.11 3.01
CA TYR A 36 6.65 3.42 1.91
C TYR A 36 7.31 3.88 0.60
N TYR A 37 8.16 3.06 -0.03
CA TYR A 37 8.92 3.50 -1.21
C TYR A 37 8.04 3.78 -2.44
N SER A 38 7.01 2.96 -2.63
CA SER A 38 5.95 3.19 -3.61
C SER A 38 4.71 2.39 -3.26
N LEU A 39 3.57 3.04 -3.36
CA LEU A 39 2.26 2.43 -3.13
C LEU A 39 1.68 1.74 -4.38
N GLY A 40 2.36 1.82 -5.53
CA GLY A 40 1.82 1.29 -6.78
C GLY A 40 0.62 2.09 -7.28
N ASN A 41 -0.31 1.42 -7.95
CA ASN A 41 -1.42 2.08 -8.64
C ASN A 41 -2.71 2.03 -7.82
N PHE A 42 -3.26 3.19 -7.47
CA PHE A 42 -4.61 3.26 -6.92
C PHE A 42 -5.68 3.11 -8.01
N VAL A 43 -5.60 3.85 -9.11
CA VAL A 43 -6.46 3.63 -10.30
C VAL A 43 -5.57 3.61 -11.53
N SER A 44 -5.64 2.55 -12.34
CA SER A 44 -4.73 2.39 -13.49
C SER A 44 -5.33 1.58 -14.64
N ASN A 45 -4.95 1.96 -15.85
CA ASN A 45 -5.24 1.21 -17.06
C ASN A 45 -4.17 0.15 -17.38
N GLN A 46 -3.09 0.10 -16.59
CA GLN A 46 -2.05 -0.92 -16.71
C GLN A 46 -2.57 -2.26 -16.17
N GLN A 47 -2.25 -3.34 -16.89
CA GLN A 47 -2.69 -4.71 -16.57
C GLN A 47 -1.52 -5.69 -16.71
N ARG A 48 -0.30 -5.18 -16.53
CA ARG A 48 0.91 -6.00 -16.42
C ARG A 48 1.01 -6.50 -14.99
N ARG A 49 1.68 -7.64 -14.79
CA ARG A 49 1.96 -8.16 -13.44
C ARG A 49 2.54 -7.06 -12.55
N HIS A 50 2.03 -6.95 -11.32
CA HIS A 50 2.39 -5.93 -10.30
C HIS A 50 1.85 -4.51 -10.52
N THR A 51 1.18 -4.22 -11.63
CA THR A 51 0.64 -2.87 -11.94
C THR A 51 -0.88 -2.78 -11.82
N ASP A 52 -1.53 -3.91 -11.54
CA ASP A 52 -2.97 -4.13 -11.49
C ASP A 52 -3.55 -3.92 -10.08
N GLY A 53 -2.78 -3.35 -9.18
CA GLY A 53 -3.20 -3.00 -7.83
C GLY A 53 -2.24 -2.03 -7.15
N GLY A 54 -2.56 -1.70 -5.91
CA GLY A 54 -1.78 -0.80 -5.09
C GLY A 54 -1.98 -1.05 -3.60
N MET A 55 -1.27 -0.25 -2.82
CA MET A 55 -1.26 -0.25 -1.37
C MET A 55 -1.87 1.05 -0.87
N LEU A 56 -2.74 0.95 0.14
CA LEU A 56 -3.22 2.05 0.94
C LEU A 56 -2.41 2.07 2.23
N ALA A 57 -1.57 3.08 2.41
CA ALA A 57 -0.83 3.25 3.66
C ALA A 57 -1.77 3.78 4.77
N GLU A 58 -1.70 3.15 5.93
CA GLU A 58 -2.40 3.59 7.14
C GLU A 58 -1.35 3.96 8.19
N ILE A 59 -1.44 5.19 8.71
CA ILE A 59 -0.48 5.69 9.70
C ILE A 59 -1.26 6.44 10.76
N VAL A 60 -1.21 5.93 12.00
CA VAL A 60 -1.84 6.57 13.14
C VAL A 60 -0.78 7.34 13.91
N ILE A 61 -1.02 8.63 14.09
CA ILE A 61 -0.14 9.51 14.87
C ILE A 61 -0.92 10.14 16.02
N SER A 62 -0.22 10.38 17.12
CA SER A 62 -0.77 11.06 18.29
C SER A 62 0.17 12.16 18.78
N ARG A 63 -0.39 13.06 19.60
CA ARG A 63 0.37 13.93 20.49
C ARG A 63 -0.39 14.02 21.80
N LYS A 64 0.34 14.00 22.92
CA LYS A 64 -0.29 14.10 24.25
C LYS A 64 -0.84 15.51 24.50
N GLU A 65 -0.01 16.52 24.25
CA GLU A 65 -0.33 17.96 24.35
C GLU A 65 0.19 18.69 23.11
N ALA A 66 -0.19 19.96 22.93
CA ALA A 66 0.23 20.76 21.76
C ALA A 66 1.75 20.79 21.55
N ASP A 67 2.50 20.98 22.65
CA ASP A 67 3.97 21.09 22.67
C ASP A 67 4.68 19.73 22.84
N SER A 68 3.92 18.63 22.93
CA SER A 68 4.51 17.29 23.03
C SER A 68 5.03 16.82 21.66
N PRO A 69 6.10 15.99 21.65
CA PRO A 69 6.51 15.29 20.44
C PRO A 69 5.36 14.46 19.85
N VAL A 70 5.30 14.41 18.52
CA VAL A 70 4.39 13.51 17.81
C VAL A 70 4.90 12.08 17.92
N VAL A 71 4.00 11.15 18.23
CA VAL A 71 4.27 9.71 18.29
C VAL A 71 3.61 9.05 17.08
N ILE A 72 4.30 8.06 16.49
CA ILE A 72 3.72 7.18 15.47
C ILE A 72 3.23 5.94 16.24
N GLU A 73 1.92 5.82 16.40
CA GLU A 73 1.26 4.75 17.16
C GLU A 73 1.26 3.44 16.37
N SER A 74 0.95 3.53 15.07
CA SER A 74 0.96 2.39 14.16
C SER A 74 1.27 2.84 12.74
N CYS A 75 1.82 1.91 11.97
CA CYS A 75 1.93 1.99 10.52
C CYS A 75 1.55 0.62 9.93
N ASP A 76 0.57 0.62 9.04
CA ASP A 76 0.02 -0.58 8.42
C ASP A 76 -0.32 -0.27 6.94
N TYR A 77 -0.91 -1.24 6.27
CA TYR A 77 -1.42 -1.05 4.94
C TYR A 77 -2.58 -1.99 4.60
N SER A 78 -3.40 -1.55 3.66
CA SER A 78 -4.38 -2.41 2.98
C SER A 78 -4.04 -2.52 1.50
N LEU A 79 -4.34 -3.65 0.87
CA LEU A 79 -4.12 -3.81 -0.57
C LEU A 79 -5.43 -3.65 -1.34
N VAL A 80 -5.34 -3.06 -2.51
CA VAL A 80 -6.46 -2.91 -3.44
C VAL A 80 -6.06 -3.40 -4.82
N TRP A 81 -6.98 -4.11 -5.47
CA TRP A 81 -6.83 -4.57 -6.85
C TRP A 81 -7.72 -3.75 -7.78
N VAL A 82 -7.21 -3.39 -8.95
CA VAL A 82 -7.93 -2.60 -9.95
C VAL A 82 -8.58 -3.52 -10.97
N GLN A 83 -9.86 -3.80 -10.76
CA GLN A 83 -10.67 -4.52 -11.73
C GLN A 83 -10.97 -3.62 -12.93
N LYS A 84 -10.65 -4.12 -14.13
CA LYS A 84 -10.97 -3.45 -15.39
C LYS A 84 -12.10 -4.17 -16.11
N LEU A 85 -13.26 -3.52 -16.18
CA LEU A 85 -14.45 -4.07 -16.84
C LEU A 85 -14.71 -3.33 -18.16
N ARG A 86 -15.08 -4.05 -19.21
CA ARG A 86 -15.61 -3.44 -20.44
C ARG A 86 -17.13 -3.56 -20.44
N ARG A 87 -17.83 -2.43 -20.51
CA ARG A 87 -19.30 -2.35 -20.57
C ARG A 87 -19.73 -1.36 -21.65
N HIS A 88 -20.58 -1.79 -22.58
CA HIS A 88 -21.11 -0.94 -23.66
C HIS A 88 -20.04 -0.12 -24.41
N GLY A 89 -18.89 -0.71 -24.69
CA GLY A 89 -17.76 -0.04 -25.39
C GLY A 89 -16.94 0.93 -24.52
N LYS A 90 -17.32 1.15 -23.26
CA LYS A 90 -16.55 1.91 -22.28
C LYS A 90 -15.77 1.00 -21.34
N VAL A 91 -14.68 1.53 -20.78
CA VAL A 91 -13.86 0.86 -19.77
C VAL A 91 -14.20 1.46 -18.42
N ASP A 92 -14.64 0.62 -17.50
CA ASP A 92 -14.87 0.97 -16.09
C ASP A 92 -13.76 0.38 -15.24
N PHE A 93 -13.28 1.16 -14.26
CA PHE A 93 -12.32 0.72 -13.27
C PHE A 93 -12.99 0.63 -11.91
N ARG A 94 -12.78 -0.47 -11.20
CA ARG A 94 -13.30 -0.69 -9.86
C ARG A 94 -12.17 -1.09 -8.94
N LEU A 95 -12.11 -0.44 -7.78
CA LEU A 95 -11.22 -0.82 -6.70
C LEU A 95 -11.84 -1.93 -5.87
N ILE A 96 -11.10 -3.03 -5.72
CA ILE A 96 -11.51 -4.20 -4.94
C ILE A 96 -10.54 -4.35 -3.76
N PRO A 97 -11.02 -4.26 -2.51
CA PRO A 97 -10.20 -4.56 -1.33
C PRO A 97 -9.65 -5.98 -1.39
N SER A 98 -8.42 -6.18 -0.93
CA SER A 98 -7.79 -7.50 -0.91
C SER A 98 -8.41 -8.46 0.10
N GLN A 99 -9.07 -7.96 1.14
CA GLN A 99 -9.62 -8.80 2.20
C GLN A 99 -10.80 -9.61 1.70
N GLU A 100 -10.77 -10.93 1.90
CA GLU A 100 -11.76 -11.86 1.33
C GLU A 100 -13.21 -11.50 1.69
N GLU A 101 -13.43 -11.04 2.92
CA GLU A 101 -14.73 -10.65 3.46
C GLU A 101 -15.36 -9.46 2.70
N ASP A 102 -14.51 -8.61 2.10
CA ASP A 102 -14.91 -7.39 1.38
C ASP A 102 -14.93 -7.57 -0.14
N ARG A 103 -14.54 -8.76 -0.65
CA ARG A 103 -14.49 -9.01 -2.10
C ARG A 103 -15.91 -9.21 -2.65
N PRO A 104 -16.30 -8.49 -3.72
CA PRO A 104 -17.53 -8.81 -4.42
C PRO A 104 -17.39 -10.14 -5.17
N SER A 105 -18.50 -10.65 -5.69
CA SER A 105 -18.45 -11.78 -6.63
C SER A 105 -17.66 -11.40 -7.88
N MET A 106 -16.69 -12.25 -8.25
CA MET A 106 -15.81 -12.09 -9.41
C MET A 106 -15.66 -13.41 -10.15
N ASN A 107 -15.26 -13.34 -11.43
CA ASN A 107 -14.88 -14.54 -12.18
C ASN A 107 -13.55 -15.14 -11.65
N GLU A 108 -13.29 -16.40 -11.97
CA GLU A 108 -12.10 -17.11 -11.47
C GLU A 108 -10.78 -16.51 -11.98
N GLU A 109 -10.76 -15.92 -13.17
CA GLU A 109 -9.57 -15.29 -13.74
C GLU A 109 -9.15 -14.04 -12.93
N ASP A 110 -10.10 -13.17 -12.61
CA ASP A 110 -9.90 -11.97 -11.79
C ASP A 110 -9.47 -12.36 -10.37
N LYS A 111 -10.10 -13.37 -9.77
CA LYS A 111 -9.69 -13.92 -8.46
C LYS A 111 -8.25 -14.40 -8.47
N GLN A 112 -7.86 -15.15 -9.50
CA GLN A 112 -6.51 -15.68 -9.61
C GLN A 112 -5.47 -14.55 -9.78
N LYS A 113 -5.74 -13.55 -10.63
CA LYS A 113 -4.86 -12.39 -10.81
C LYS A 113 -4.71 -11.59 -9.51
N MET A 114 -5.83 -11.32 -8.84
CA MET A 114 -5.83 -10.63 -7.55
C MET A 114 -5.04 -11.39 -6.49
N ASN A 115 -5.22 -12.71 -6.37
CA ASN A 115 -4.46 -13.53 -5.42
C ASN A 115 -2.96 -13.50 -5.74
N ASN A 116 -2.58 -13.57 -7.02
CA ASN A 116 -1.18 -13.45 -7.42
C ASN A 116 -0.59 -12.08 -7.08
N PHE A 117 -1.36 -11.00 -7.30
CA PHE A 117 -0.97 -9.64 -6.92
C PHE A 117 -0.72 -9.56 -5.40
N VAL A 118 -1.65 -10.04 -4.57
CA VAL A 118 -1.51 -10.03 -3.11
C VAL A 118 -0.27 -10.81 -2.68
N LEU A 119 -0.10 -12.05 -3.15
CA LEU A 119 1.05 -12.89 -2.82
C LEU A 119 2.39 -12.26 -3.22
N ASP A 120 2.43 -11.61 -4.38
CA ASP A 120 3.65 -10.94 -4.85
C ASP A 120 3.96 -9.71 -3.98
N VAL A 121 2.96 -8.91 -3.61
CA VAL A 121 3.14 -7.74 -2.73
C VAL A 121 3.55 -8.14 -1.32
N GLU A 122 2.92 -9.17 -0.75
CA GLU A 122 3.28 -9.68 0.58
C GLU A 122 4.76 -10.10 0.64
N ARG A 123 5.26 -10.75 -0.41
CA ARG A 123 6.69 -11.10 -0.52
C ARG A 123 7.59 -9.86 -0.58
N ILE A 124 7.19 -8.81 -1.30
CA ILE A 124 7.94 -7.56 -1.39
C ILE A 124 8.02 -6.88 -0.02
N VAL A 125 6.90 -6.83 0.70
CA VAL A 125 6.84 -6.19 2.02
C VAL A 125 7.63 -7.00 3.06
N GLN A 126 7.51 -8.32 3.06
CA GLN A 126 8.28 -9.20 3.96
C GLN A 126 9.80 -9.13 3.74
N GLN A 127 10.26 -8.78 2.54
CA GLN A 127 11.68 -8.58 2.24
C GLN A 127 12.22 -7.21 2.70
N GLY A 128 11.34 -6.26 3.03
CA GLY A 128 11.69 -4.91 3.48
C GLY A 128 11.59 -4.69 4.99
N LEU A 129 11.07 -5.68 5.72
CA LEU A 129 10.94 -5.70 7.18
C LEU A 129 12.13 -6.40 7.85
#